data_AF-A0A0B3SQQ9-F1
#
_entry.id   AF-A0A0B3SQQ9-F1
#
_cell.length_a   1.000
_cell.length_b   1.000
_cell.length_c   1.000
_cell.angle_alpha   90.00
_cell.angle_beta   90.00
_cell.angle_gamma   90.00
#
_symmetry.space_group_name_H-M   'P 1'
#
loop_
_entity.id
_entity.type
_entity.pdbx_description
1 polymer ?
#
loop_
_entity_poly.entity_id
_entity_poly.type
_entity_poly.pdbx_seq_one_letter_code
_entity_poly.pdbx_strand_id
1 'polypeptide(L)'
;MVYDPSALLREFITLLVVIDPIGSLPVFYFATAAVPAALHWRFALRAVLVAWIVLMAFLVVGQLLLEGLGLRFGSFQIAGGIVLFLFALTMIFGESKPEREIEEAGRSDLSGATFPLAMPSIASPGAMLAVVVLTDNH
;
A
#
# COMPACT_ATOMS: atom_id res chain seq x y z
N MET A 1 -4.23 -29.87 -8.62
CA MET A 1 -4.11 -28.62 -7.84
C MET A 1 -4.99 -28.75 -6.61
N VAL A 2 -4.44 -29.29 -5.53
CA VAL A 2 -5.11 -29.26 -4.22
C VAL A 2 -4.63 -27.98 -3.57
N TYR A 3 -5.49 -26.99 -3.44
CA TYR A 3 -5.18 -25.80 -2.65
C TYR A 3 -4.96 -26.26 -1.21
N ASP A 4 -3.72 -26.22 -0.75
CA ASP A 4 -3.40 -26.54 0.64
C ASP A 4 -3.98 -25.42 1.52
N PRO A 5 -4.99 -25.68 2.37
CA PRO A 5 -5.62 -24.62 3.18
C PRO A 5 -4.60 -23.89 4.06
N SER A 6 -3.50 -24.56 4.40
CA SER A 6 -2.40 -23.98 5.16
C SER A 6 -1.59 -22.95 4.37
N ALA A 7 -1.44 -23.11 3.06
CA ALA A 7 -0.74 -22.16 2.19
C ALA A 7 -1.56 -20.87 2.03
N LEU A 8 -2.86 -21.00 1.72
CA LEU A 8 -3.76 -19.85 1.61
C LEU A 8 -3.83 -19.05 2.91
N LEU A 9 -3.84 -19.73 4.06
CA LEU A 9 -3.82 -19.06 5.35
C LEU A 9 -2.51 -18.26 5.57
N ARG A 10 -1.36 -18.82 5.17
CA ARG A 10 -0.06 -18.12 5.29
C ARG A 10 0.02 -16.89 4.38
N GLU A 11 -0.43 -17.01 3.13
CA GLU A 11 -0.47 -15.91 2.17
C GLU A 11 -1.42 -14.81 2.67
N PHE A 12 -2.61 -15.20 3.16
CA PHE A 12 -3.56 -14.26 3.76
C PHE A 12 -2.97 -13.54 4.97
N ILE A 13 -2.32 -14.25 5.89
CA ILE A 13 -1.67 -13.64 7.05
C ILE A 13 -0.56 -12.69 6.61
N THR A 14 0.26 -13.09 5.63
CA THR A 14 1.32 -12.23 5.08
C THR A 14 0.73 -10.94 4.52
N LEU A 15 -0.31 -11.01 3.68
CA LEU A 15 -0.99 -9.84 3.14
C LEU A 15 -1.58 -8.97 4.26
N LEU A 16 -2.24 -9.57 5.25
CA LEU A 16 -2.84 -8.85 6.37
C LEU A 16 -1.80 -8.07 7.17
N VAL A 17 -0.65 -8.69 7.45
CA VAL A 17 0.45 -8.07 8.18
C VAL A 17 1.07 -6.93 7.39
N VAL A 18 1.28 -7.11 6.08
CA VAL A 18 1.97 -6.12 5.26
C VAL A 18 1.07 -4.92 4.91
N ILE A 19 -0.24 -5.14 4.71
CA ILE A 19 -1.21 -4.04 4.52
C ILE A 19 -1.36 -3.18 5.79
N ASP A 20 -1.09 -3.77 6.96
CA ASP A 20 -1.14 -3.12 8.26
C ASP A 20 -2.41 -2.27 8.49
N PRO A 21 -3.59 -2.92 8.58
CA PRO A 21 -4.85 -2.22 8.83
C PRO A 21 -4.85 -1.48 10.17
N ILE A 22 -4.05 -1.94 11.14
CA ILE A 22 -3.94 -1.29 12.46
C ILE A 22 -3.12 0.00 12.34
N GLY A 23 -1.97 -0.04 11.67
CA GLY A 23 -1.14 1.14 11.42
C GLY A 23 -1.81 2.18 10.51
N SER A 24 -2.81 1.79 9.72
CA SER A 24 -3.61 2.71 8.91
C SER A 24 -4.68 3.49 9.71
N LEU A 25 -4.99 3.08 10.95
CA LEU A 25 -6.02 3.76 11.76
C LEU A 25 -5.66 5.21 12.15
N PRO A 26 -4.43 5.52 12.62
CA PRO A 26 -4.04 6.91 12.88
C PRO A 26 -4.11 7.76 11.61
N VAL A 27 -3.68 7.23 10.47
CA VAL A 27 -3.72 7.93 9.18
C VAL A 27 -5.16 8.26 8.78
N PHE A 28 -6.08 7.29 8.93
CA PHE A 28 -7.51 7.52 8.70
C PHE A 28 -8.06 8.59 9.64
N TYR A 29 -7.71 8.54 10.93
CA TYR A 29 -8.18 9.49 11.94
C TYR A 29 -7.76 10.93 11.59
N PHE A 30 -6.50 11.14 11.21
CA PHE A 30 -6.01 12.46 10.81
C PHE A 30 -6.60 12.90 9.46
N ALA A 31 -6.69 12.01 8.47
CA ALA A 31 -7.20 12.33 7.14
C ALA A 31 -8.71 12.63 7.11
N THR A 32 -9.47 12.14 8.10
CA THR A 32 -10.92 12.40 8.24
C THR A 32 -11.26 13.49 9.25
N ALA A 33 -10.26 14.14 9.85
CA ALA A 33 -10.47 15.18 10.87
C ALA A 33 -11.34 16.36 10.39
N ALA A 34 -11.23 16.71 9.10
CA ALA A 34 -12.04 17.76 8.47
C ALA A 34 -13.25 17.24 7.68
N VAL A 35 -13.51 15.92 7.70
CA VAL A 35 -14.58 15.28 6.91
C VAL A 35 -15.79 14.99 7.79
N PRO A 36 -17.03 15.32 7.37
CA PRO A 36 -18.24 14.98 8.13
C PRO A 36 -18.36 13.48 8.38
N ALA A 37 -18.77 13.08 9.59
CA ALA A 37 -18.89 11.68 10.01
C ALA A 37 -19.76 10.82 9.05
N ALA A 38 -20.79 11.42 8.44
CA ALA A 38 -21.66 10.75 7.47
C ALA A 38 -20.91 10.30 6.18
N LEU A 39 -19.75 10.90 5.87
CA LEU A 39 -18.94 10.57 4.69
C LEU A 39 -17.81 9.59 5.01
N HIS A 40 -17.53 9.29 6.28
CA HIS A 40 -16.39 8.46 6.70
C HIS A 40 -16.39 7.06 6.04
N TRP A 41 -17.56 6.43 5.92
CA TRP A 41 -17.68 5.14 5.23
C TRP A 41 -17.34 5.23 3.74
N ARG A 42 -17.81 6.28 3.06
CA ARG A 42 -17.51 6.53 1.64
C ARG A 42 -16.03 6.88 1.43
N PHE A 43 -15.44 7.56 2.39
CA PHE A 43 -14.02 7.89 2.42
C PHE A 43 -13.17 6.63 2.52
N ALA A 44 -13.46 5.77 3.51
CA ALA A 44 -12.76 4.49 3.70
C ALA A 44 -12.89 3.58 2.47
N LEU A 45 -14.10 3.42 1.92
CA LEU A 45 -14.33 2.62 0.71
C LEU A 45 -13.53 3.12 -0.49
N ARG A 46 -13.47 4.44 -0.69
CA ARG A 46 -12.65 5.02 -1.76
C ARG A 46 -11.18 4.73 -1.54
N ALA A 47 -10.67 4.88 -0.31
CA ALA A 47 -9.27 4.62 -0.01
C ALA A 47 -8.90 3.16 -0.28
N VAL A 48 -9.73 2.23 0.18
CA VAL A 48 -9.55 0.79 -0.07
C VAL A 48 -9.62 0.47 -1.56
N LEU A 49 -10.56 1.06 -2.31
CA LEU A 49 -10.67 0.85 -3.75
C LEU A 49 -9.42 1.33 -4.49
N VAL A 50 -8.92 2.53 -4.15
CA VAL A 50 -7.71 3.08 -4.75
C VAL A 50 -6.50 2.21 -4.41
N ALA A 51 -6.33 1.84 -3.15
CA ALA A 51 -5.24 0.96 -2.72
C ALA A 51 -5.30 -0.41 -3.43
N TRP A 52 -6.49 -0.98 -3.57
CA TRP A 52 -6.69 -2.24 -4.29
C TRP A 52 -6.28 -2.12 -5.77
N ILE A 53 -6.68 -1.04 -6.46
CA ILE A 53 -6.26 -0.79 -7.85
C ILE A 53 -4.73 -0.70 -7.95
N VAL A 54 -4.09 0.02 -7.03
CA VAL A 54 -2.64 0.18 -7.01
C VAL A 54 -1.93 -1.14 -6.77
N LEU A 55 -2.37 -1.93 -5.78
CA LEU A 55 -1.78 -3.23 -5.49
C LEU A 55 -1.96 -4.21 -6.65
N MET A 56 -3.13 -4.23 -7.31
CA MET A 56 -3.36 -5.03 -8.51
C MET A 56 -2.48 -4.58 -9.69
N ALA A 57 -2.28 -3.26 -9.85
CA ALA A 57 -1.37 -2.74 -10.87
C ALA A 57 0.07 -3.20 -10.60
N PHE A 58 0.54 -3.13 -9.35
CA PHE A 58 1.86 -3.62 -8.96
C PHE A 58 1.98 -5.14 -9.14
N LEU A 59 0.94 -5.91 -8.79
CA LEU A 59 0.89 -7.36 -9.01
C LEU A 59 1.17 -7.68 -10.49
N VAL A 60 0.40 -7.08 -11.40
CA VAL A 60 0.49 -7.37 -12.83
C VAL A 60 1.78 -6.81 -13.44
N VAL A 61 2.07 -5.52 -13.20
CA VAL A 61 3.23 -4.85 -13.79
C VAL A 61 4.54 -5.38 -13.21
N GLY A 62 4.60 -5.64 -11.90
CA GLY A 62 5.77 -6.19 -11.24
C GLY A 62 6.15 -7.55 -11.81
N GLN A 63 5.17 -8.45 -11.96
CA GLN A 63 5.38 -9.77 -12.59
C GLN A 63 5.93 -9.62 -14.02
N LEU A 64 5.29 -8.77 -14.84
CA LEU A 64 5.72 -8.53 -16.22
C LEU A 64 7.14 -7.95 -16.31
N LEU A 65 7.52 -7.08 -15.40
CA LEU A 65 8.88 -6.52 -15.34
C LEU A 65 9.91 -7.57 -14.94
N LEU A 66 9.58 -8.45 -13.99
CA LEU A 66 10.47 -9.54 -13.58
C LEU A 66 10.77 -10.49 -14.73
N GLU A 67 9.71 -10.94 -15.40
CA GLU A 67 9.81 -11.85 -16.54
C GLU A 67 10.47 -11.18 -17.75
N GLY A 68 10.07 -9.95 -18.08
CA GLY A 68 10.57 -9.22 -19.24
C GLY A 68 12.04 -8.82 -19.14
N LEU A 69 12.55 -8.57 -17.94
CA LEU A 69 13.95 -8.24 -17.70
C LEU A 69 14.82 -9.47 -17.41
N GLY A 70 14.23 -10.66 -17.31
CA GLY A 70 14.95 -11.89 -16.91
C GLY A 70 15.57 -11.79 -15.51
N LEU A 71 14.97 -10.96 -14.64
CA LEU A 71 15.50 -10.73 -13.31
C LEU A 71 15.20 -11.92 -12.41
N ARG A 72 16.17 -12.26 -11.55
CA ARG A 72 15.92 -13.21 -10.48
C ARG A 72 15.03 -12.55 -9.44
N PHE A 73 14.09 -13.32 -8.91
CA PHE A 73 13.20 -12.90 -7.83
C PHE A 73 13.93 -12.25 -6.64
N GLY A 74 15.08 -12.82 -6.24
CA GLY A 74 15.92 -12.26 -5.18
C GLY A 74 16.43 -10.84 -5.47
N SER A 75 16.72 -10.51 -6.74
CA SER A 75 17.16 -9.15 -7.11
C SER A 75 16.05 -8.12 -6.92
N PHE A 76 14.80 -8.50 -7.21
CA PHE A 76 13.64 -7.65 -6.98
C PHE A 76 13.35 -7.43 -5.50
N GLN A 77 13.47 -8.48 -4.69
CA GLN A 77 13.35 -8.35 -3.23
C GLN A 77 14.40 -7.40 -2.65
N ILE A 78 15.65 -7.48 -3.12
CA ILE A 78 16.71 -6.56 -2.68
C ILE A 78 16.38 -5.12 -3.07
N ALA A 79 16.00 -4.88 -4.33
CA ALA A 79 15.66 -3.53 -4.81
C ALA A 79 14.45 -2.95 -4.07
N GLY A 80 13.37 -3.73 -3.94
CA GLY A 80 12.17 -3.34 -3.21
C GLY A 80 12.45 -3.10 -1.72
N GLY A 81 13.31 -3.92 -1.11
CA GLY A 81 13.76 -3.74 0.27
C GLY A 81 14.54 -2.43 0.47
N ILE A 82 15.39 -2.06 -0.50
CA ILE A 82 16.08 -0.75 -0.48
C ILE A 82 15.07 0.39 -0.60
N VAL A 83 14.09 0.30 -1.50
CA VAL A 83 13.05 1.32 -1.64
C VAL A 83 12.23 1.46 -0.35
N LEU A 84 11.81 0.35 0.24
CA LEU A 84 11.09 0.33 1.52
C LEU A 84 11.93 0.96 2.64
N PHE A 85 13.22 0.62 2.72
CA PHE A 85 14.14 1.18 3.71
C PHE A 85 14.28 2.70 3.55
N LEU A 86 14.50 3.19 2.33
CA LEU A 86 14.56 4.61 2.05
C LEU A 86 13.25 5.31 2.40
N PHE A 87 12.11 4.70 2.08
CA PHE A 87 10.80 5.24 2.43
C PHE A 87 10.60 5.34 3.94
N ALA A 88 10.99 4.31 4.69
CA ALA A 88 10.95 4.33 6.15
C ALA A 88 11.85 5.43 6.73
N LEU A 89 13.06 5.63 6.18
CA LEU A 89 13.92 6.74 6.57
C LEU A 89 13.26 8.10 6.31
N THR A 90 12.56 8.27 5.18
CA THR A 90 11.83 9.51 4.92
C THR A 90 10.65 9.73 5.87
N MET A 91 10.02 8.67 6.38
CA MET A 91 8.96 8.79 7.39
C MET A 91 9.50 9.17 8.78
N ILE A 92 10.70 8.71 9.15
CA ILE A 92 11.31 8.99 10.45
C ILE A 92 12.02 10.35 10.48
N PHE A 93 12.79 10.66 9.43
CA PHE A 93 13.69 11.81 9.39
C PHE A 93 13.26 12.89 8.40
N GLY A 94 12.24 12.63 7.58
CA GLY A 94 11.72 13.62 6.65
C GLY A 94 11.02 14.75 7.38
N GLU A 95 11.10 15.95 6.80
CA GLU A 95 10.26 17.07 7.23
C GLU A 95 8.79 16.64 7.11
N SER A 96 7.97 17.06 8.07
CA SER A 96 6.52 16.85 8.06
C SER A 96 5.91 17.63 6.87
N LYS A 97 5.94 17.02 5.70
CA LYS A 97 5.24 17.41 4.48
C LYS A 97 3.71 17.21 4.46
N PRO A 98 3.05 16.47 5.39
CA PRO A 98 1.62 16.18 5.24
C PRO A 98 0.77 17.42 5.04
N GLU A 99 1.02 18.50 5.77
CA GLU A 99 0.18 19.71 5.69
C GLU A 99 0.25 20.40 4.32
N ARG A 100 1.44 20.47 3.71
CA ARG A 100 1.61 21.06 2.36
C ARG A 100 1.06 20.16 1.26
N GLU A 101 1.29 18.85 1.33
CA GLU A 101 0.77 17.91 0.31
C GLU A 101 -0.76 17.71 0.45
N ILE A 102 -1.31 17.81 1.66
CA ILE A 102 -2.77 17.83 1.92
C ILE A 102 -3.40 19.16 1.47
N GLU A 103 -2.73 20.31 1.65
CA GLU A 103 -3.16 21.60 1.10
C GLU A 103 -3.12 21.63 -0.44
N GLU A 104 -2.04 21.13 -1.06
CA GLU A 104 -1.89 21.05 -2.51
C GLU A 104 -2.86 20.05 -3.16
N ALA A 105 -3.22 18.97 -2.47
CA ALA A 105 -4.27 18.03 -2.88
C ALA A 105 -5.71 18.56 -2.67
N GLY A 106 -5.86 19.82 -2.22
CA GLY A 106 -7.14 20.45 -1.93
C GLY A 106 -8.10 20.53 -3.12
N ARG A 107 -9.39 20.23 -2.84
CA ARG A 107 -10.65 20.76 -3.47
C ARG A 107 -11.84 19.79 -3.42
N SER A 108 -11.68 18.57 -2.90
CA SER A 108 -12.82 17.66 -2.65
C SER A 108 -12.72 17.00 -1.28
N ASP A 109 -13.85 16.81 -0.59
CA ASP A 109 -13.96 16.15 0.73
C ASP A 109 -13.34 14.73 0.78
N LEU A 110 -12.92 14.20 -0.36
CA LEU A 110 -12.50 12.80 -0.54
C LEU A 110 -11.09 12.67 -1.12
N SER A 111 -10.37 13.78 -1.39
CA SER A 111 -8.97 13.70 -1.85
C SER A 111 -8.07 13.07 -0.77
N GLY A 112 -8.38 13.31 0.50
CA GLY A 112 -7.77 12.65 1.66
C GLY A 112 -7.83 11.11 1.62
N ALA A 113 -8.80 10.54 0.88
CA ALA A 113 -8.92 9.10 0.74
C ALA A 113 -7.82 8.52 -0.16
N THR A 114 -7.34 9.31 -1.13
CA THR A 114 -6.26 8.89 -2.05
C THR A 114 -4.90 9.10 -1.38
N PHE A 115 -4.67 10.27 -0.80
CA PHE A 115 -3.46 10.60 -0.06
C PHE A 115 -3.84 11.25 1.27
N PRO A 116 -3.31 10.83 2.43
CA PRO A 116 -2.28 9.79 2.63
C PRO A 116 -2.82 8.36 2.84
N LEU A 117 -4.15 8.16 2.83
CA LEU A 117 -4.75 6.90 3.28
C LEU A 117 -4.60 5.74 2.27
N ALA A 118 -5.05 5.88 1.02
CA ALA A 118 -4.83 4.81 0.04
C ALA A 118 -3.34 4.63 -0.27
N MET A 119 -2.65 5.74 -0.49
CA MET A 119 -1.20 5.82 -0.64
C MET A 119 -0.66 6.96 0.22
N PRO A 120 0.41 6.74 1.01
CA PRO A 120 1.20 5.53 1.12
C PRO A 120 0.75 4.55 2.22
N SER A 121 -0.33 4.81 2.96
CA SER A 121 -0.66 4.00 4.16
C SER A 121 -1.06 2.56 3.84
N ILE A 122 -2.14 2.36 3.06
CA ILE A 122 -2.63 1.00 2.73
C ILE A 122 -1.77 0.36 1.64
N ALA A 123 -1.64 1.02 0.49
CA ALA A 123 -0.73 0.61 -0.58
C ALA A 123 0.67 1.16 -0.31
N SER A 124 1.28 0.68 0.77
CA SER A 124 2.64 1.03 1.15
C SER A 124 3.67 0.39 0.19
N PRO A 125 4.90 0.93 0.10
CA PRO A 125 5.96 0.30 -0.68
C PRO A 125 6.22 -1.16 -0.26
N GLY A 126 6.02 -1.47 1.03
CA GLY A 126 6.11 -2.84 1.54
C GLY A 126 4.99 -3.73 1.01
N ALA A 127 3.74 -3.23 0.99
CA ALA A 127 2.60 -3.95 0.42
C ALA A 127 2.74 -4.20 -1.08
N MET A 128 3.20 -3.19 -1.82
CA MET A 128 3.50 -3.32 -3.25
C MET A 128 4.56 -4.40 -3.51
N LEU A 129 5.65 -4.41 -2.75
CA LEU A 129 6.70 -5.43 -2.83
C LEU A 129 6.15 -6.82 -2.50
N ALA A 130 5.42 -6.96 -1.39
CA ALA A 130 4.92 -8.25 -0.92
C ALA A 130 3.92 -8.87 -1.90
N VAL A 131 3.04 -8.09 -2.52
CA VAL A 131 2.06 -8.61 -3.48
C VAL A 131 2.75 -9.19 -4.72
N VAL A 132 3.80 -8.56 -5.22
CA VAL A 132 4.60 -9.11 -6.32
C VAL A 132 5.35 -10.37 -5.88
N VAL A 133 5.91 -10.35 -4.67
CA VAL A 133 6.65 -11.48 -4.09
C VAL A 133 5.76 -12.71 -3.91
N LEU A 134 4.53 -12.54 -3.41
CA LEU A 134 3.59 -13.63 -3.19
C LEU A 134 3.06 -14.28 -4.48
N THR A 135 3.28 -13.64 -5.63
CA THR A 135 2.83 -14.16 -6.93
C THR A 135 3.80 -15.21 -7.50
N ASP A 136 5.09 -15.18 -7.12
CA ASP A 136 6.08 -16.16 -7.59
C ASP A 136 6.15 -17.36 -6.62
N ASN A 137 5.34 -18.39 -6.91
CA ASN A 137 5.13 -19.57 -6.06
C ASN A 137 5.82 -20.83 -6.68
N HIS A 138 7.13 -20.75 -6.92
CA HIS A 138 7.98 -21.91 -7.25
C HIS A 138 8.53 -22.60 -5.99
#